data_AF-A0A2H3G3U3-F1
#
_entry.id   AF-A0A2H3G3U3-F1
#
_cell.length_a   1.000
_cell.length_b   1.000
_cell.length_c   1.000
_cell.angle_alpha   90.00
_cell.angle_beta   90.00
_cell.angle_gamma   90.00
#
_symmetry.space_group_name_H-M   'P 1'
#
loop_
_entity.id
_entity.type
_entity.pdbx_description
1 polymer ?
#
loop_
_entity_poly.entity_id
_entity_poly.type
_entity_poly.pdbx_seq_one_letter_code
_entity_poly.pdbx_strand_id
1 'polypeptide(L)'
;MSSSLNQDIDQCVPAAIEWEYGQQLHHIAEPDPRGHNITLDIRFCAETSCTLFKLYFPIYLKGFANLSQICILIDPPSLESLTYTFNPTIPDAVRKKLNCKTVRLGFRPKPERNLVIIAPTSANEPLTPTRAQSGKVLDAIRMLSGVTSCGVYVEASKVPLSALQVVSEAVNRGHLKPLSYDLNSMFGGIGGKTIQFSAHQNDAPPPSYNEAESQSAPCNPKKRLRQNSQASSTDFLASILTELKELRIAHSLIQSENARLKERLEAVESDVEQLQGDNHHASMKLESVDGRLLELDENLEGLTQRVEAIEEYNQDSDDKTELKNEIIDEIATRLLMKIYYDHDMNNEAIKT
;
A
#
# COMPACT_ATOMS: atom_id res chain seq x y z
N MET A 1 -22.64 -11.90 -1.49
CA MET A 1 -21.29 -11.72 -0.93
C MET A 1 -20.48 -10.92 -1.93
N SER A 2 -20.51 -9.60 -1.84
CA SER A 2 -19.77 -8.71 -2.74
C SER A 2 -18.28 -8.79 -2.40
N SER A 3 -17.47 -9.28 -3.33
CA SER A 3 -16.02 -9.21 -3.27
C SER A 3 -15.59 -7.76 -3.03
N SER A 4 -15.18 -7.43 -1.81
CA SER A 4 -14.52 -6.17 -1.51
C SER A 4 -13.24 -6.13 -2.34
N LEU A 5 -13.27 -5.37 -3.45
CA LEU A 5 -12.04 -5.00 -4.14
C LEU A 5 -11.09 -4.44 -3.08
N ASN A 6 -9.89 -4.99 -3.00
CA ASN A 6 -8.87 -4.47 -2.11
C ASN A 6 -8.54 -3.03 -2.55
N GLN A 7 -9.03 -2.05 -1.79
CA GLN A 7 -8.88 -0.62 -2.07
C GLN A 7 -7.62 -0.04 -1.42
N ASP A 8 -6.78 -0.88 -0.83
CA ASP A 8 -5.54 -0.45 -0.21
C ASP A 8 -4.54 0.08 -1.23
N ILE A 9 -3.72 1.03 -0.78
CA ILE A 9 -2.62 1.60 -1.54
C ILE A 9 -1.35 1.45 -0.71
N ASP A 10 -0.29 0.93 -1.31
CA ASP A 10 1.07 1.00 -0.75
C ASP A 10 2.04 1.18 -1.92
N GLN A 11 2.37 2.45 -2.23
CA GLN A 11 3.18 2.77 -3.38
C GLN A 11 4.12 3.94 -3.17
N CYS A 12 5.35 3.78 -3.63
CA CYS A 12 6.33 4.86 -3.75
C CYS A 12 6.68 5.08 -5.23
N VAL A 13 6.26 6.22 -5.77
CA VAL A 13 6.34 6.52 -7.22
C VAL A 13 7.07 7.82 -7.50
N PRO A 14 7.77 7.96 -8.64
CA PRO A 14 8.31 9.24 -9.08
C PRO A 14 7.23 10.30 -9.20
N ALA A 15 7.54 11.51 -8.74
CA ALA A 15 6.62 12.63 -8.68
C ALA A 15 7.25 13.92 -9.20
N ALA A 16 6.41 14.81 -9.70
CA ALA A 16 6.72 16.22 -9.91
C ALA A 16 5.72 17.08 -9.15
N ILE A 17 6.16 18.19 -8.59
CA ILE A 17 5.34 19.00 -7.69
C ILE A 17 5.20 20.40 -8.29
N GLU A 18 4.01 20.96 -8.16
CA GLU A 18 3.73 22.36 -8.43
C GLU A 18 3.10 23.03 -7.21
N TRP A 19 3.29 24.34 -7.08
CA TRP A 19 2.68 25.13 -6.02
C TRP A 19 2.57 26.58 -6.45
N GLU A 20 1.68 27.31 -5.81
CA GLU A 20 1.56 28.75 -5.97
C GLU A 20 2.29 29.45 -4.81
N TYR A 21 3.15 30.40 -5.15
CA TYR A 21 3.81 31.28 -4.17
C TYR A 21 3.90 32.68 -4.77
N GLY A 22 3.41 33.70 -4.05
CA GLY A 22 3.44 35.08 -4.53
C GLY A 22 2.76 35.31 -5.89
N GLN A 23 1.62 34.65 -6.13
CA GLN A 23 0.87 34.70 -7.42
C GLN A 23 1.63 34.12 -8.62
N GLN A 24 2.74 33.43 -8.40
CA GLN A 24 3.48 32.71 -9.43
C GLN A 24 3.34 31.20 -9.23
N LEU A 25 3.16 30.48 -10.34
CA LEU A 25 3.16 29.03 -10.35
C LEU A 25 4.60 28.53 -10.46
N HIS A 26 5.05 27.80 -9.45
CA HIS A 26 6.35 27.18 -9.39
C HIS A 26 6.22 25.67 -9.59
N HIS A 27 7.30 25.03 -10.05
CA HIS A 27 7.36 23.59 -10.23
C HIS A 27 8.74 23.05 -9.87
N ILE A 28 8.77 21.80 -9.43
CA ILE A 28 10.00 21.03 -9.23
C ILE A 28 9.79 19.58 -9.69
N ALA A 29 10.63 19.16 -10.62
CA ALA A 29 10.64 17.79 -11.15
C ALA A 29 12.04 17.16 -11.13
N GLU A 30 13.08 17.99 -10.98
CA GLU A 30 14.48 17.56 -10.98
C GLU A 30 15.08 17.64 -9.57
N PRO A 31 15.42 16.50 -8.95
CA PRO A 31 16.14 16.49 -7.67
C PRO A 31 17.65 16.70 -7.86
N ASP A 32 18.41 16.66 -6.77
CA ASP A 32 19.88 16.57 -6.79
C ASP A 32 20.33 15.27 -6.10
N PRO A 33 20.95 14.31 -6.82
CA PRO A 33 21.43 14.38 -8.20
C PRO A 33 20.35 14.12 -9.24
N ARG A 34 20.57 14.65 -10.46
CA ARG A 34 19.61 14.56 -11.60
C ARG A 34 19.21 13.13 -12.00
N GLY A 35 20.03 12.13 -11.67
CA GLY A 35 19.72 10.71 -11.92
C GLY A 35 18.69 10.10 -10.96
N HIS A 36 18.26 10.83 -9.93
CA HIS A 36 17.25 10.37 -8.97
C HIS A 36 15.89 11.01 -9.26
N ASN A 37 14.88 10.61 -8.48
CA ASN A 37 13.53 11.14 -8.57
C ASN A 37 13.10 11.73 -7.23
N ILE A 38 12.36 12.83 -7.29
CA ILE A 38 11.44 13.19 -6.20
C ILE A 38 10.37 12.11 -6.20
N THR A 39 10.02 11.57 -5.04
CA THR A 39 9.02 10.49 -4.95
C THR A 39 7.87 10.86 -4.04
N LEU A 40 6.70 10.35 -4.38
CA LEU A 40 5.52 10.36 -3.55
C LEU A 40 5.29 8.93 -3.03
N ASP A 41 5.32 8.78 -1.71
CA ASP A 41 4.90 7.59 -0.98
C ASP A 41 3.47 7.81 -0.49
N ILE A 42 2.54 6.99 -1.01
CA ILE A 42 1.13 6.97 -0.64
C ILE A 42 0.84 5.63 0.02
N ARG A 43 0.31 5.69 1.24
CA ARG A 43 -0.29 4.52 1.88
C ARG A 43 -1.73 4.79 2.25
N PHE A 44 -2.61 3.84 1.98
CA PHE A 44 -4.00 3.87 2.40
C PHE A 44 -4.44 2.48 2.77
N CYS A 45 -5.04 2.36 3.95
CA CYS A 45 -5.67 1.14 4.43
C CYS A 45 -7.16 1.41 4.59
N ALA A 46 -7.97 0.77 3.75
CA ALA A 46 -9.41 0.95 3.72
C ALA A 46 -10.07 0.47 5.02
N GLU A 47 -9.60 -0.67 5.58
CA GLU A 47 -10.12 -1.26 6.82
C GLU A 47 -9.99 -0.31 8.01
N THR A 48 -8.81 0.30 8.18
CA THR A 48 -8.53 1.21 9.30
C THR A 48 -8.85 2.67 8.98
N SER A 49 -9.22 2.99 7.75
CA SER A 49 -9.39 4.35 7.22
C SER A 49 -8.18 5.24 7.55
N CYS A 50 -6.98 4.66 7.48
CA CYS A 50 -5.72 5.36 7.74
C CYS A 50 -5.01 5.66 6.43
N THR A 51 -4.42 6.85 6.30
CA THR A 51 -3.61 7.19 5.13
C THR A 51 -2.37 7.99 5.50
N LEU A 52 -1.39 7.95 4.60
CA LEU A 52 -0.08 8.58 4.72
C LEU A 52 0.33 9.12 3.36
N PHE A 53 0.80 10.37 3.34
CA PHE A 53 1.39 10.99 2.16
C PHE A 53 2.76 11.55 2.54
N LYS A 54 3.81 11.06 1.87
CA LYS A 54 5.17 11.56 2.06
C LYS A 54 5.80 11.91 0.71
N LEU A 55 6.41 13.08 0.64
CA LEU A 55 7.21 13.51 -0.50
C LEU A 55 8.68 13.45 -0.12
N TYR A 56 9.48 12.68 -0.86
CA TYR A 56 10.91 12.56 -0.63
C TYR A 56 11.71 13.32 -1.69
N PHE A 57 12.66 14.12 -1.21
CA PHE A 57 13.52 14.96 -2.02
C PHE A 57 14.98 14.54 -1.84
N PRO A 58 15.59 13.86 -2.81
CA PRO A 58 17.03 13.63 -2.83
C PRO A 58 17.80 14.96 -2.88
N ILE A 59 18.79 15.11 -2.00
CA ILE A 59 19.57 16.34 -1.84
C ILE A 59 20.94 16.07 -1.21
N TYR A 60 21.98 16.84 -1.58
CA TYR A 60 23.25 16.83 -0.89
C TYR A 60 23.33 17.95 0.16
N LEU A 61 23.45 17.55 1.42
CA LEU A 61 23.54 18.44 2.57
C LEU A 61 24.94 18.43 3.19
N LYS A 62 25.35 19.58 3.73
CA LYS A 62 26.64 19.74 4.41
C LYS A 62 26.64 18.88 5.68
N GLY A 63 27.72 18.11 5.86
CA GLY A 63 27.85 17.14 6.96
C GLY A 63 27.50 15.71 6.56
N PHE A 64 27.01 15.48 5.34
CA PHE A 64 26.80 14.14 4.78
C PHE A 64 27.84 13.84 3.71
N ALA A 65 28.49 12.67 3.79
CA ALA A 65 29.38 12.17 2.75
C ALA A 65 28.60 11.65 1.53
N ASN A 66 27.39 11.14 1.76
CA ASN A 66 26.55 10.49 0.76
C ASN A 66 25.29 11.32 0.45
N LEU A 67 24.53 10.86 -0.54
CA LEU A 67 23.22 11.42 -0.86
C LEU A 67 22.32 11.38 0.38
N SER A 68 21.73 12.53 0.71
CA SER A 68 20.74 12.66 1.78
C SER A 68 19.34 12.84 1.17
N GLN A 69 18.33 12.87 2.02
CA GLN A 69 16.95 13.09 1.61
C GLN A 69 16.23 13.97 2.64
N ILE A 70 15.31 14.80 2.16
CA ILE A 70 14.36 15.53 3.00
C ILE A 70 12.97 14.98 2.70
N CYS A 71 12.14 14.83 3.73
CA CYS A 71 10.76 14.39 3.61
C CYS A 71 9.81 15.53 3.95
N ILE A 72 8.79 15.74 3.11
CA ILE A 72 7.59 16.52 3.48
C ILE A 72 6.48 15.53 3.78
N LEU A 73 5.94 15.58 4.99
CA LEU A 73 4.79 14.80 5.42
C LEU A 73 3.53 15.65 5.28
N ILE A 74 2.51 15.08 4.64
CA ILE A 74 1.20 15.69 4.47
C ILE A 74 0.19 14.86 5.25
N ASP A 75 -0.20 15.37 6.43
CA ASP A 75 -1.14 14.66 7.30
C ASP A 75 -2.58 14.83 6.79
N PRO A 76 -3.36 13.75 6.66
CA PRO A 76 -4.73 13.83 6.13
C PRO A 76 -5.64 14.77 6.95
N PRO A 77 -5.61 14.77 8.29
CA PRO A 77 -6.39 15.72 9.09
C PRO A 77 -5.98 17.19 8.89
N SER A 78 -4.76 17.45 8.38
CA SER A 78 -4.27 18.80 8.09
C SER A 78 -4.80 19.35 6.76
N LEU A 79 -5.42 18.51 5.92
CA LEU A 79 -5.99 18.91 4.64
C LEU A 79 -7.42 19.45 4.81
N GLU A 80 -7.70 20.53 4.10
CA GLU A 80 -9.05 21.02 3.84
C GLU A 80 -9.70 20.21 2.72
N SER A 81 -8.94 19.93 1.66
CA SER A 81 -9.40 19.11 0.54
C SER A 81 -8.27 18.39 -0.17
N LEU A 82 -8.59 17.25 -0.77
CA LEU A 82 -7.75 16.52 -1.72
C LEU A 82 -8.53 16.34 -3.02
N THR A 83 -8.03 16.89 -4.12
CA THR A 83 -8.62 16.71 -5.46
C THR A 83 -7.82 15.74 -6.29
N TYR A 84 -8.50 14.87 -7.01
CA TYR A 84 -7.91 13.95 -7.97
C TYR A 84 -8.30 14.35 -9.41
N THR A 85 -7.32 14.44 -10.31
CA THR A 85 -7.56 14.74 -11.73
C THR A 85 -6.76 13.79 -12.62
N PHE A 86 -7.48 13.01 -13.43
CA PHE A 86 -6.87 12.11 -14.41
C PHE A 86 -6.51 12.87 -15.70
N ASN A 87 -5.29 12.64 -16.18
CA ASN A 87 -4.75 13.21 -17.42
C ASN A 87 -4.90 14.74 -17.52
N PRO A 88 -4.38 15.50 -16.54
CA PRO A 88 -4.45 16.95 -16.54
C PRO A 88 -3.58 17.58 -17.64
N THR A 89 -3.80 18.86 -17.92
CA THR A 89 -2.82 19.65 -18.70
C THR A 89 -1.56 19.83 -17.85
N ILE A 90 -0.42 19.33 -18.32
CA ILE A 90 0.86 19.38 -17.60
C ILE A 90 1.80 20.46 -18.15
N PRO A 91 2.49 21.24 -17.29
CA PRO A 91 3.56 22.15 -17.70
C PRO A 91 4.72 21.41 -18.38
N ASP A 92 5.45 22.10 -19.27
CA ASP A 92 6.55 21.48 -20.03
C ASP A 92 7.65 20.88 -19.15
N ALA A 93 7.95 21.51 -18.01
CA ALA A 93 8.92 21.00 -17.06
C ALA A 93 8.49 19.66 -16.42
N VAL A 94 7.20 19.49 -16.14
CA VAL A 94 6.63 18.24 -15.66
C VAL A 94 6.60 17.20 -16.77
N ARG A 95 6.21 17.61 -18.00
CA ARG A 95 6.16 16.74 -19.19
C ARG A 95 7.51 16.13 -19.54
N LYS A 96 8.59 16.90 -19.40
CA LYS A 96 9.97 16.39 -19.60
C LYS A 96 10.30 15.21 -18.69
N LYS A 97 9.71 15.15 -17.49
CA LYS A 97 9.96 14.08 -16.51
C LYS A 97 8.94 12.95 -16.59
N LEU A 98 7.66 13.29 -16.74
CA LEU A 98 6.52 12.37 -16.81
C LEU A 98 5.91 12.42 -18.22
N ASN A 99 6.60 11.82 -19.19
CA ASN A 99 6.16 11.77 -20.59
C ASN A 99 5.14 10.63 -20.83
N CYS A 100 4.13 10.54 -19.97
CA CYS A 100 3.12 9.49 -19.98
C CYS A 100 1.77 10.04 -19.47
N LYS A 101 0.73 9.21 -19.46
CA LYS A 101 -0.53 9.58 -18.81
C LYS A 101 -0.28 9.84 -17.33
N THR A 102 -0.69 11.00 -16.84
CA THR A 102 -0.44 11.43 -15.45
C THR A 102 -1.72 11.57 -14.66
N VAL A 103 -1.59 11.49 -13.36
CA VAL A 103 -2.61 11.88 -12.38
C VAL A 103 -2.06 13.06 -11.61
N ARG A 104 -2.91 14.06 -11.33
CA ARG A 104 -2.62 15.14 -10.41
C ARG A 104 -3.41 14.96 -9.12
N LEU A 105 -2.71 14.94 -8.01
CA LEU A 105 -3.23 15.03 -6.66
C LEU A 105 -3.07 16.47 -6.16
N GLY A 106 -4.17 17.19 -6.00
CA GLY A 106 -4.18 18.56 -5.50
C GLY A 106 -4.43 18.57 -4.00
N PHE A 107 -3.41 18.94 -3.23
CA PHE A 107 -3.47 19.07 -1.78
C PHE A 107 -3.76 20.53 -1.43
N ARG A 108 -4.77 20.74 -0.58
CA ARG A 108 -5.06 22.03 0.04
C ARG A 108 -4.97 21.88 1.56
N PRO A 109 -3.87 22.30 2.19
CA PRO A 109 -3.76 22.35 3.65
C PRO A 109 -4.73 23.37 4.24
N LYS A 110 -5.16 23.13 5.49
CA LYS A 110 -5.93 24.12 6.27
C LYS A 110 -5.06 25.36 6.55
N PRO A 111 -5.62 26.59 6.56
CA PRO A 111 -4.86 27.82 6.73
C PRO A 111 -3.98 27.89 7.99
N GLU A 112 -4.36 27.18 9.06
CA GLU A 112 -3.65 27.15 10.34
C GLU A 112 -2.57 26.06 10.43
N ARG A 113 -2.40 25.23 9.41
CA ARG A 113 -1.52 24.06 9.42
C ARG A 113 -0.48 24.15 8.31
N ASN A 114 0.78 24.23 8.70
CA ASN A 114 1.92 24.11 7.79
C ASN A 114 2.23 22.65 7.49
N LEU A 115 2.87 22.40 6.34
CA LEU A 115 3.40 21.09 6.01
C LEU A 115 4.54 20.72 6.97
N VAL A 116 4.60 19.45 7.38
CA VAL A 116 5.62 18.96 8.30
C VAL A 116 6.86 18.56 7.52
N ILE A 117 8.01 19.11 7.87
CA ILE A 117 9.26 18.87 7.16
C ILE A 117 10.21 18.10 8.07
N ILE A 118 10.69 16.98 7.57
CA ILE A 118 11.50 16.02 8.31
C ILE A 118 12.84 15.91 7.61
N ALA A 119 13.92 16.16 8.35
CA ALA A 119 15.30 15.94 7.91
C ALA A 119 15.95 14.83 8.76
N PRO A 120 17.06 14.22 8.30
CA PRO A 120 17.77 13.24 9.12
C PRO A 120 18.26 13.88 10.41
N THR A 121 18.23 13.14 11.52
CA THR A 121 18.64 13.63 12.85
C THR A 121 20.06 14.18 12.87
N SER A 122 20.96 13.56 12.09
CA SER A 122 22.35 13.97 11.91
C SER A 122 22.54 15.25 11.09
N ALA A 123 21.48 15.83 10.51
CA ALA A 123 21.60 17.05 9.72
C ALA A 123 21.84 18.28 10.59
N ASN A 124 22.85 19.07 10.22
CA ASN A 124 23.12 20.34 10.88
C ASN A 124 22.01 21.36 10.59
N GLU A 125 21.68 22.17 11.59
CA GLU A 125 20.75 23.30 11.44
C GLU A 125 21.52 24.63 11.48
N PRO A 126 21.25 25.57 10.55
CA PRO A 126 20.29 25.46 9.43
C PRO A 126 20.78 24.51 8.34
N LEU A 127 19.83 23.86 7.65
CA LEU A 127 20.14 22.99 6.52
C LEU A 127 20.93 23.78 5.47
N THR A 128 22.11 23.27 5.14
CA THR A 128 23.02 23.91 4.19
C THR A 128 23.30 22.96 3.03
N PRO A 129 22.97 23.32 1.78
CA PRO A 129 23.27 22.50 0.61
C PRO A 129 24.77 22.53 0.29
N THR A 130 25.31 21.47 -0.31
CA THR A 130 26.71 21.47 -0.80
C THR A 130 26.82 21.79 -2.28
N ARG A 131 25.70 21.80 -3.01
CA ARG A 131 25.63 22.01 -4.46
C ARG A 131 24.59 23.05 -4.80
N ALA A 132 24.78 23.76 -5.92
CA ALA A 132 23.83 24.76 -6.40
C ALA A 132 22.44 24.15 -6.68
N GLN A 133 22.37 22.95 -7.27
CA GLN A 133 21.09 22.28 -7.52
C GLN A 133 20.41 21.87 -6.21
N SER A 134 21.15 21.30 -5.26
CA SER A 134 20.67 21.06 -3.89
C SER A 134 20.13 22.33 -3.24
N GLY A 135 20.76 23.49 -3.46
CA GLY A 135 20.23 24.78 -3.00
C GLY A 135 18.87 25.12 -3.58
N LYS A 136 18.70 24.96 -4.91
CA LYS A 136 17.39 25.14 -5.56
C LYS A 136 16.32 24.19 -5.02
N VAL A 137 16.67 22.93 -4.76
CA VAL A 137 15.75 21.95 -4.14
C VAL A 137 15.36 22.38 -2.73
N LEU A 138 16.33 22.82 -1.91
CA LEU A 138 16.07 23.27 -0.55
C LEU A 138 15.20 24.54 -0.51
N ASP A 139 15.45 25.49 -1.42
CA ASP A 139 14.63 26.69 -1.54
C ASP A 139 13.20 26.37 -2.00
N ALA A 140 13.03 25.38 -2.89
CA ALA A 140 11.71 24.87 -3.26
C ALA A 140 10.97 24.24 -2.07
N ILE A 141 11.66 23.43 -1.25
CA ILE A 141 11.11 22.86 -0.02
C ILE A 141 10.73 23.95 0.97
N ARG A 142 11.55 25.00 1.11
CA ARG A 142 11.25 26.18 1.95
C ARG A 142 10.00 26.90 1.46
N MET A 143 9.86 27.12 0.15
CA MET A 143 8.64 27.73 -0.40
C MET A 143 7.42 26.85 -0.15
N LEU A 144 7.53 25.53 -0.38
CA LEU A 144 6.47 24.54 -0.15
C LEU A 144 6.02 24.47 1.33
N SER A 145 6.86 24.82 2.31
CA SER A 145 6.49 24.69 3.72
C SER A 145 5.30 25.56 4.13
N GLY A 146 5.10 26.68 3.43
CA GLY A 146 4.06 27.68 3.74
C GLY A 146 2.99 27.84 2.66
N VAL A 147 2.85 26.90 1.74
CA VAL A 147 1.84 27.00 0.66
C VAL A 147 0.46 26.58 1.14
N THR A 148 -0.56 27.27 0.63
CA THR A 148 -1.97 26.93 0.86
C THR A 148 -2.51 25.96 -0.20
N SER A 149 -1.77 25.71 -1.28
CA SER A 149 -2.11 24.69 -2.27
C SER A 149 -0.87 24.18 -2.98
N CYS A 150 -0.79 22.85 -3.16
CA CYS A 150 0.20 22.23 -4.02
C CYS A 150 -0.42 21.09 -4.84
N GLY A 151 0.11 20.87 -6.04
CA GLY A 151 -0.25 19.77 -6.92
C GLY A 151 0.91 18.79 -7.02
N VAL A 152 0.63 17.49 -6.92
CA VAL A 152 1.61 16.43 -7.14
C VAL A 152 1.19 15.60 -8.33
N TYR A 153 2.06 15.55 -9.33
CA TYR A 153 1.90 14.76 -10.54
C TYR A 153 2.62 13.43 -10.39
N VAL A 154 1.93 12.35 -10.74
CA VAL A 154 2.48 10.99 -10.79
C VAL A 154 2.05 10.29 -12.07
N GLU A 155 2.77 9.25 -12.46
CA GLU A 155 2.41 8.41 -13.59
C GLU A 155 1.15 7.57 -13.27
N ALA A 156 0.14 7.65 -14.14
CA ALA A 156 -1.16 7.02 -13.92
C ALA A 156 -1.11 5.48 -13.94
N SER A 157 -0.16 4.89 -14.66
CA SER A 157 0.03 3.43 -14.72
C SER A 157 0.58 2.87 -13.42
N LYS A 158 1.21 3.72 -12.60
CA LYS A 158 1.82 3.27 -11.35
C LYS A 158 0.80 3.22 -10.24
N VAL A 159 -0.16 4.15 -10.17
CA VAL A 159 -1.11 4.29 -9.06
C VAL A 159 -2.50 3.70 -9.32
N PRO A 160 -3.20 3.12 -8.32
CA PRO A 160 -4.55 2.59 -8.47
C PRO A 160 -5.59 3.71 -8.48
N LEU A 161 -6.10 4.06 -9.68
CA LEU A 161 -7.01 5.20 -9.87
C LEU A 161 -8.30 5.11 -9.07
N SER A 162 -8.90 3.92 -8.98
CA SER A 162 -10.14 3.69 -8.22
C SER A 162 -9.92 3.92 -6.72
N ALA A 163 -8.80 3.46 -6.17
CA ALA A 163 -8.46 3.67 -4.77
C ALA A 163 -8.13 5.15 -4.48
N LEU A 164 -7.44 5.85 -5.39
CA LEU A 164 -7.19 7.29 -5.25
C LEU A 164 -8.48 8.12 -5.18
N GLN A 165 -9.51 7.73 -5.94
CA GLN A 165 -10.82 8.35 -5.84
C GLN A 165 -11.42 8.16 -4.45
N VAL A 166 -11.39 6.94 -3.91
CA VAL A 166 -11.88 6.64 -2.55
C VAL A 166 -11.12 7.46 -1.50
N VAL A 167 -9.79 7.54 -1.61
CA VAL A 167 -8.95 8.35 -0.71
C VAL A 167 -9.33 9.83 -0.79
N SER A 168 -9.49 10.38 -1.99
CA SER A 168 -9.91 11.78 -2.19
C SER A 168 -11.27 12.05 -1.53
N GLU A 169 -12.26 11.18 -1.74
CA GLU A 169 -13.57 11.31 -1.10
C GLU A 169 -13.48 11.20 0.43
N ALA A 170 -12.67 10.29 0.95
CA ALA A 170 -12.52 10.09 2.39
C ALA A 170 -11.77 11.27 3.07
N VAL A 171 -10.78 11.86 2.42
CA VAL A 171 -10.14 13.11 2.88
C VAL A 171 -11.17 14.24 2.93
N ASN A 172 -11.94 14.43 1.86
CA ASN A 172 -12.92 15.52 1.76
C ASN A 172 -14.08 15.38 2.75
N ARG A 173 -14.38 14.15 3.21
CA ARG A 173 -15.33 13.89 4.31
C ARG A 173 -14.72 14.05 5.70
N GLY A 174 -13.40 14.22 5.82
CA GLY A 174 -12.69 14.32 7.09
C GLY A 174 -12.64 13.01 7.89
N HIS A 175 -12.78 11.86 7.21
CA HIS A 175 -12.90 10.55 7.87
C HIS A 175 -11.56 9.83 8.04
N LEU A 176 -10.47 10.34 7.44
CA LEU A 176 -9.18 9.66 7.45
C LEU A 176 -8.36 9.98 8.70
N LYS A 177 -7.81 8.93 9.29
CA LYS A 177 -6.82 9.01 10.36
C LYS A 177 -5.41 9.05 9.76
N PRO A 178 -4.45 9.73 10.41
CA PRO A 178 -3.06 9.64 10.01
C PRO A 178 -2.55 8.23 10.33
N LEU A 179 -1.88 7.59 9.37
CA LEU A 179 -1.17 6.34 9.63
C LEU A 179 0.05 6.63 10.52
N SER A 180 0.28 5.80 11.54
CA SER A 180 1.45 5.94 12.41
C SER A 180 2.74 5.84 11.61
N TYR A 181 3.71 6.71 11.92
CA TYR A 181 5.06 6.65 11.39
C TYR A 181 6.05 6.80 12.54
N ASP A 182 7.11 6.00 12.53
CA ASP A 182 8.19 6.10 13.51
C ASP A 182 9.34 6.93 12.92
N LEU A 183 9.60 8.08 13.56
CA LEU A 183 10.71 8.96 13.18
C LEU A 183 12.06 8.25 13.26
N ASN A 184 12.27 7.32 14.19
CA ASN A 184 13.57 6.66 14.37
C ASN A 184 13.90 5.70 13.22
N SER A 185 12.89 5.05 12.64
CA SER A 185 13.05 4.19 11.46
C SER A 185 13.35 4.95 10.15
N MET A 186 13.11 6.27 10.10
CA MET A 186 13.28 7.05 8.87
C MET A 186 14.75 7.15 8.43
N PHE A 187 14.95 7.38 7.13
CA PHE A 187 16.27 7.55 6.51
C PHE A 187 17.22 6.36 6.73
N GLY A 188 16.69 5.13 6.61
CA GLY A 188 17.48 3.91 6.78
C GLY A 188 17.91 3.66 8.23
N GLY A 189 17.11 4.11 9.20
CA GLY A 189 17.39 3.95 10.64
C GLY A 189 18.26 5.05 11.26
N ILE A 190 18.66 6.07 10.49
CA ILE A 190 19.37 7.25 11.00
C ILE A 190 18.48 8.10 11.91
N GLY A 191 17.16 7.99 11.73
CA GLY A 191 16.17 8.78 12.43
C GLY A 191 15.91 10.12 11.76
N GLY A 192 14.69 10.61 11.91
CA GLY A 192 14.24 11.91 11.42
C GLY A 192 13.93 12.88 12.57
N LYS A 193 14.12 14.16 12.29
CA LYS A 193 13.68 15.27 13.15
C LYS A 193 12.87 16.27 12.36
N THR A 194 11.86 16.86 12.99
CA THR A 194 11.07 17.94 12.39
C THR A 194 11.88 19.22 12.39
N ILE A 195 11.90 19.91 11.26
CA ILE A 195 12.55 21.21 11.10
C ILE A 195 11.52 22.29 10.75
N GLN A 196 11.76 23.52 11.19
CA GLN A 196 10.99 24.69 10.81
C GLN A 196 11.87 25.66 10.06
N PHE A 197 11.40 26.11 8.89
CA PHE A 197 12.01 27.25 8.21
C PHE A 197 11.50 28.54 8.86
N SER A 198 12.39 29.29 9.52
CA SER A 198 12.02 30.58 10.11
C SER A 198 11.63 31.59 9.04
N ALA A 199 10.55 32.34 9.28
CA ALA A 199 10.00 33.34 8.36
C ALA A 199 10.98 34.49 8.02
N HIS A 200 12.05 34.69 8.81
CA HIS A 200 13.05 35.73 8.56
C HIS A 200 14.04 35.43 7.43
N GLN A 201 13.94 34.29 6.75
CA GLN A 201 14.69 34.02 5.52
C GLN A 201 13.93 34.38 4.23
N ASN A 202 12.66 34.80 4.33
CA ASN A 202 11.80 35.07 3.17
C ASN A 202 12.02 36.47 2.53
N ASP A 203 12.74 37.38 3.19
CA ASP A 203 13.00 38.75 2.69
C ASP A 203 14.34 38.93 2.00
N ALA A 204 15.17 37.89 1.94
CA ALA A 204 16.38 37.92 1.12
C ALA A 204 16.05 37.38 -0.27
N PRO A 205 16.26 38.15 -1.37
CA PRO A 205 16.14 37.59 -2.71
C PRO A 205 17.07 36.37 -2.83
N PRO A 206 16.66 35.31 -3.55
CA PRO A 206 17.51 34.14 -3.73
C PRO A 206 18.88 34.59 -4.28
N PRO A 207 20.00 34.06 -3.77
CA PRO A 207 21.32 34.44 -4.27
C PRO A 207 21.36 34.24 -5.78
N SER A 208 21.60 35.34 -6.51
CA SER A 208 21.73 35.33 -7.96
C SER A 208 22.96 34.51 -8.32
N TYR A 209 22.74 33.27 -8.76
CA TYR A 209 23.76 32.43 -9.37
C TYR A 209 23.79 32.71 -10.88
N ASN A 210 24.15 33.93 -11.26
CA ASN A 210 24.58 34.22 -12.61
C ASN A 210 26.10 34.03 -12.71
N GLU A 211 26.45 33.08 -13.58
CA GLU A 211 27.65 32.95 -14.40
C GLU A 211 29.01 33.38 -13.83
N ALA A 212 29.91 32.40 -13.80
CA ALA A 212 31.33 32.60 -13.63
C ALA A 212 31.87 33.55 -14.71
N GLU A 213 32.12 34.81 -14.33
CA GLU A 213 33.13 35.62 -15.00
C GLU A 213 34.41 35.63 -14.17
N SER A 214 35.45 35.10 -14.80
CA SER A 214 36.81 35.08 -14.31
C SER A 214 37.34 36.51 -14.21
N GLN A 215 37.70 36.96 -13.01
CA GLN A 215 38.56 38.13 -12.84
C GLN A 215 39.89 37.71 -12.19
N SER A 216 40.89 37.51 -13.05
CA SER A 216 42.32 37.77 -12.78
C SER A 216 42.48 39.22 -12.27
N ALA A 217 43.35 39.64 -11.35
CA ALA A 217 44.68 39.28 -10.81
C ALA A 217 44.94 40.23 -9.58
N PRO A 218 46.14 40.36 -8.93
CA PRO A 218 47.40 39.66 -9.08
C PRO A 218 48.03 39.09 -7.78
N CYS A 219 49.00 38.21 -8.02
CA CYS A 219 49.99 37.66 -7.09
C CYS A 219 50.81 38.75 -6.37
N ASN A 220 51.08 38.57 -5.07
CA ASN A 220 52.41 38.84 -4.51
C ASN A 220 52.66 38.11 -3.17
N PRO A 221 53.85 37.51 -2.97
CA PRO A 221 54.18 36.72 -1.78
C PRO A 221 55.03 37.51 -0.78
N LYS A 222 54.78 37.39 0.53
CA LYS A 222 55.82 37.65 1.55
C LYS A 222 55.76 36.63 2.70
N LYS A 223 56.95 36.10 2.96
CA LYS A 223 57.33 35.04 3.89
C LYS A 223 57.20 35.43 5.38
N ARG A 224 57.28 34.38 6.21
CA ARG A 224 57.63 34.27 7.66
C ARG A 224 56.40 34.27 8.56
N LEU A 225 56.24 33.37 9.53
CA LEU A 225 57.21 32.83 10.48
C LEU A 225 56.70 31.47 10.99
N ARG A 226 57.55 30.43 11.01
CA ARG A 226 57.20 29.14 11.65
C ARG A 226 57.19 29.31 13.16
N GLN A 227 56.03 29.17 13.80
CA GLN A 227 55.92 28.93 15.23
C GLN A 227 55.89 27.41 15.47
N ASN A 228 56.71 27.00 16.43
CA ASN A 228 56.92 25.63 16.85
C ASN A 228 55.74 25.18 17.72
N SER A 229 54.82 24.39 17.18
CA SER A 229 53.62 23.90 17.88
C SER A 229 53.72 22.39 18.12
N GLN A 230 54.60 21.99 19.03
CA GLN A 230 54.77 20.58 19.38
C GLN A 230 53.71 20.08 20.39
N ALA A 231 53.07 20.99 21.13
CA ALA A 231 52.03 20.66 22.11
C ALA A 231 50.63 20.42 21.50
N SER A 232 50.29 21.05 20.36
CA SER A 232 48.97 20.87 19.73
C SER A 232 48.88 19.61 18.86
N SER A 233 50.02 19.08 18.40
CA SER A 233 50.07 17.84 17.63
C SER A 233 49.81 16.60 18.50
N THR A 234 50.23 16.62 19.77
CA THR A 234 49.97 15.52 20.72
C THR A 234 48.49 15.41 21.09
N ASP A 235 47.80 16.53 21.31
CA ASP A 235 46.37 16.54 21.62
C ASP A 235 45.52 16.11 20.43
N PHE A 236 45.90 16.52 19.21
CA PHE A 236 45.25 16.09 17.98
C PHE A 236 45.42 14.58 17.74
N LEU A 237 46.63 14.04 17.97
CA LEU A 237 46.88 12.59 17.89
C LEU A 237 46.11 11.81 18.96
N ALA A 238 45.98 12.35 20.18
CA ALA A 238 45.17 11.74 21.22
C ALA A 238 43.67 11.69 20.85
N SER A 239 43.15 12.75 20.22
CA SER A 239 41.78 12.80 19.70
C SER A 239 41.54 11.73 18.62
N ILE A 240 42.44 11.63 17.63
CA ILE A 240 42.34 10.61 16.57
C ILE A 240 42.39 9.20 17.16
N LEU A 241 43.29 8.94 18.13
CA LEU A 241 43.39 7.63 18.76
C LEU A 241 42.13 7.25 19.54
N THR A 242 41.43 8.23 20.11
CA THR A 242 40.16 8.01 20.81
C THR A 242 39.05 7.67 19.82
N GLU A 243 38.92 8.44 18.75
CA GLU A 243 37.92 8.20 17.70
C GLU A 243 38.14 6.84 17.00
N LEU A 244 39.40 6.44 16.77
CA LEU A 244 39.72 5.12 16.23
C LEU A 244 39.36 3.96 17.18
N LYS A 245 39.43 4.17 18.49
CA LYS A 245 38.98 3.17 19.48
C LYS A 245 37.46 3.05 19.47
N GLU A 246 36.74 4.17 19.42
CA GLU A 246 35.29 4.19 19.34
C GLU A 246 34.78 3.53 18.05
N LEU A 247 35.39 3.84 16.90
CA LEU A 247 35.08 3.19 15.63
C LEU A 247 35.32 1.68 15.67
N ARG A 248 36.39 1.22 16.34
CA ARG A 248 36.66 -0.21 16.49
C ARG A 248 35.58 -0.90 17.32
N ILE A 249 35.11 -0.26 18.39
CA ILE A 249 34.04 -0.80 19.24
C ILE A 249 32.73 -0.85 18.44
N ALA A 250 32.37 0.23 17.75
CA ALA A 250 31.18 0.29 16.91
C ALA A 250 31.21 -0.79 15.81
N HIS A 251 32.35 -0.97 15.13
CA HIS A 251 32.51 -2.02 14.13
C HIS A 251 32.34 -3.42 14.72
N SER A 252 32.89 -3.67 15.93
CA SER A 252 32.71 -4.95 16.63
C SER A 252 31.25 -5.22 16.98
N LEU A 253 30.49 -4.19 17.36
CA LEU A 253 29.07 -4.31 17.69
C LEU A 253 28.21 -4.56 16.42
N ILE A 254 28.52 -3.87 15.33
CA ILE A 254 27.85 -4.07 14.05
C ILE A 254 28.14 -5.48 13.52
N GLN A 255 29.35 -5.99 13.69
CA GLN A 255 29.67 -7.37 13.30
C GLN A 255 28.90 -8.41 14.11
N SER A 256 28.74 -8.22 15.43
CA SER A 256 27.97 -9.13 16.25
C SER A 256 26.47 -9.06 15.95
N GLU A 257 25.94 -7.87 15.68
CA GLU A 257 24.55 -7.71 15.26
C GLU A 257 24.28 -8.35 13.89
N ASN A 258 25.18 -8.17 12.92
CA ASN A 258 25.08 -8.82 11.62
C ASN A 258 25.12 -10.35 11.72
N ALA A 259 25.98 -10.90 12.59
CA ALA A 259 26.00 -12.34 12.85
C ALA A 259 24.67 -12.84 13.42
N ARG A 260 24.11 -12.11 14.39
CA ARG A 260 22.81 -12.42 14.99
C ARG A 260 21.66 -12.30 13.99
N LEU A 261 21.68 -11.28 13.14
CA LEU A 261 20.67 -11.09 12.10
C LEU A 261 20.73 -12.23 11.08
N LYS A 262 21.93 -12.66 10.71
CA LYS A 262 22.11 -13.80 9.81
C LYS A 262 21.54 -15.09 10.38
N GLU A 263 21.81 -15.38 11.66
CA GLU A 263 21.24 -16.55 12.35
C GLU A 263 19.69 -16.50 12.40
N ARG A 264 19.11 -15.32 12.67
CA ARG A 264 17.65 -15.16 12.63
C ARG A 264 17.07 -15.33 11.22
N LEU A 265 17.80 -14.92 10.20
CA LEU A 265 17.38 -15.05 8.80
C LEU A 265 17.37 -16.53 8.41
N GLU A 266 18.42 -17.28 8.73
CA GLU A 266 18.51 -18.73 8.51
C GLU A 266 17.38 -19.49 9.26
N ALA A 267 17.05 -19.07 10.50
CA ALA A 267 15.92 -19.65 11.23
C ALA A 267 14.58 -19.39 10.55
N VAL A 268 14.33 -18.16 10.08
CA VAL A 268 13.09 -17.82 9.37
C VAL A 268 13.00 -18.54 8.02
N GLU A 269 14.11 -18.68 7.29
CA GLU A 269 14.14 -19.47 6.05
C GLU A 269 13.77 -20.94 6.31
N SER A 270 14.31 -21.55 7.37
CA SER A 270 13.93 -22.91 7.78
C SER A 270 12.45 -23.02 8.14
N ASP A 271 11.88 -22.05 8.87
CA ASP A 271 10.46 -22.06 9.23
C ASP A 271 9.57 -21.93 7.98
N VAL A 272 9.97 -21.11 7.01
CA VAL A 272 9.26 -20.95 5.73
C VAL A 272 9.28 -22.24 4.93
N GLU A 273 10.42 -22.92 4.82
CA GLU A 273 10.51 -24.22 4.14
C GLU A 273 9.62 -25.27 4.80
N GLN A 274 9.60 -25.30 6.14
CA GLN A 274 8.72 -26.20 6.89
C GLN A 274 7.24 -25.90 6.64
N LEU A 275 6.83 -24.64 6.73
CA LEU A 275 5.44 -24.23 6.47
C LEU A 275 5.01 -24.52 5.04
N GLN A 276 5.89 -24.37 4.06
CA GLN A 276 5.61 -24.75 2.67
C GLN A 276 5.39 -26.26 2.53
N GLY A 277 6.21 -27.07 3.20
CA GLY A 277 6.04 -28.53 3.25
C GLY A 277 4.70 -28.94 3.89
N ASP A 278 4.37 -28.35 5.04
CA ASP A 278 3.11 -28.62 5.74
C ASP A 278 1.90 -28.21 4.90
N ASN A 279 1.97 -27.07 4.21
CA ASN A 279 0.91 -26.60 3.33
C ASN A 279 0.74 -27.52 2.12
N HIS A 280 1.83 -28.01 1.52
CA HIS A 280 1.77 -28.97 0.43
C HIS A 280 1.12 -30.29 0.87
N HIS A 281 1.51 -30.81 2.04
CA HIS A 281 0.91 -32.02 2.60
C HIS A 281 -0.57 -31.83 2.95
N ALA A 282 -0.96 -30.67 3.49
CA ALA A 282 -2.36 -30.33 3.73
C ALA A 282 -3.16 -30.28 2.42
N SER A 283 -2.58 -29.70 1.36
CA SER A 283 -3.19 -29.67 0.02
C SER A 283 -3.43 -31.07 -0.53
N MET A 284 -2.47 -31.99 -0.41
CA MET A 284 -2.65 -33.38 -0.85
C MET A 284 -3.75 -34.11 -0.07
N LYS A 285 -3.87 -33.85 1.24
CA LYS A 285 -4.97 -34.39 2.05
C LYS A 285 -6.33 -33.85 1.61
N LEU A 286 -6.40 -32.56 1.28
CA LEU A 286 -7.63 -31.93 0.80
C LEU A 286 -8.09 -32.59 -0.51
N GLU A 287 -7.17 -32.77 -1.46
CA GLU A 287 -7.45 -33.41 -2.74
C GLU A 287 -7.91 -34.88 -2.56
N SER A 288 -7.31 -35.60 -1.61
CA SER A 288 -7.76 -36.95 -1.26
C SER A 288 -9.18 -36.97 -0.66
N VAL A 289 -9.52 -36.00 0.18
CA VAL A 289 -10.89 -35.88 0.74
C VAL A 289 -11.89 -35.51 -0.35
N ASP A 290 -11.51 -34.61 -1.26
CA ASP A 290 -12.34 -34.18 -2.39
C ASP A 290 -12.67 -35.37 -3.31
N GLY A 291 -11.67 -36.22 -3.62
CA GLY A 291 -11.89 -37.46 -4.37
C GLY A 291 -12.86 -38.42 -3.67
N ARG A 292 -12.77 -38.57 -2.35
CA ARG A 292 -13.72 -39.40 -1.58
C ARG A 292 -15.13 -38.80 -1.53
N LEU A 293 -15.26 -37.48 -1.59
CA LEU A 293 -16.54 -36.79 -1.65
C LEU A 293 -17.23 -37.07 -3.00
N LEU A 294 -16.47 -36.98 -4.09
CA LEU A 294 -16.97 -37.33 -5.44
C LEU A 294 -17.47 -38.79 -5.50
N GLU A 295 -16.69 -39.74 -4.96
CA GLU A 295 -17.13 -41.13 -4.88
C GLU A 295 -18.42 -41.29 -4.05
N LEU A 296 -18.60 -40.53 -2.98
CA LEU A 296 -19.80 -40.59 -2.15
C LEU A 296 -21.02 -39.99 -2.87
N ASP A 297 -20.83 -38.89 -3.61
CA ASP A 297 -21.88 -38.26 -4.41
C ASP A 297 -22.36 -39.18 -5.54
N GLU A 298 -21.44 -39.85 -6.25
CA GLU A 298 -21.79 -40.85 -7.27
C GLU A 298 -22.59 -42.01 -6.66
N ASN A 299 -22.22 -42.46 -5.47
CA ASN A 299 -22.94 -43.50 -4.76
C ASN A 299 -24.35 -43.04 -4.33
N LEU A 300 -24.49 -41.81 -3.83
CA LEU A 300 -25.79 -41.25 -3.43
C LEU A 300 -26.71 -41.09 -4.63
N GLU A 301 -26.21 -40.64 -5.78
CA GLU A 301 -26.97 -40.56 -7.03
C GLU A 301 -27.47 -41.95 -7.45
N GLY A 302 -26.59 -42.97 -7.43
CA GLY A 302 -26.98 -44.34 -7.74
C GLY A 302 -27.99 -44.94 -6.75
N LEU A 303 -27.90 -44.59 -5.46
CA LEU A 303 -28.89 -44.96 -4.45
C LEU A 303 -30.23 -44.28 -4.68
N THR A 304 -30.22 -42.99 -5.06
CA THR A 304 -31.43 -42.20 -5.36
C THR A 304 -32.20 -42.84 -6.51
N GLN A 305 -31.53 -43.15 -7.62
CA GLN A 305 -32.16 -43.83 -8.76
C GLN A 305 -32.76 -45.20 -8.39
N ARG A 306 -32.10 -45.94 -7.48
CA ARG A 306 -32.65 -47.23 -7.00
C ARG A 306 -33.88 -47.05 -6.14
N VAL A 307 -33.93 -46.01 -5.31
CA VAL A 307 -35.11 -45.69 -4.50
C VAL A 307 -36.27 -45.30 -5.39
N GLU A 308 -36.05 -44.42 -6.37
CA GLU A 308 -37.08 -44.03 -7.35
C GLU A 308 -37.66 -45.24 -8.08
N ALA A 309 -36.82 -46.18 -8.53
CA ALA A 309 -37.26 -47.40 -9.20
C ALA A 309 -38.11 -48.32 -8.28
N ILE A 310 -37.81 -48.36 -6.97
CA ILE A 310 -38.61 -49.13 -6.00
C ILE A 310 -39.94 -48.45 -5.74
N GLU A 311 -39.96 -47.13 -5.62
CA GLU A 311 -41.18 -46.35 -5.45
C GLU A 311 -42.12 -46.53 -6.64
N GLU A 312 -41.60 -46.48 -7.87
CA GLU A 312 -42.38 -46.72 -9.10
C GLU A 312 -42.95 -48.15 -9.15
N TYR A 313 -42.15 -49.17 -8.79
CA TYR A 313 -42.63 -50.55 -8.72
C TYR A 313 -43.70 -50.78 -7.65
N ASN A 314 -43.60 -50.09 -6.51
CA ASN A 314 -44.62 -50.18 -5.46
C ASN A 314 -45.94 -49.50 -5.88
N GLN A 315 -45.88 -48.42 -6.67
CA GLN A 315 -47.06 -47.79 -7.26
C GLN A 315 -47.84 -48.78 -8.13
N ASP A 316 -47.13 -49.54 -8.98
CA ASP A 316 -47.69 -50.60 -9.84
C ASP A 316 -48.34 -51.74 -9.03
N SER A 317 -47.86 -51.98 -7.81
CA SER A 317 -48.46 -52.95 -6.88
C SER A 317 -49.77 -52.45 -6.28
N ASP A 318 -49.88 -51.14 -6.02
CA ASP A 318 -51.12 -50.54 -5.52
C ASP A 318 -52.21 -50.52 -6.60
N ASP A 319 -51.84 -50.27 -7.86
CA ASP A 319 -52.76 -50.40 -8.99
C ASP A 319 -53.31 -51.83 -9.12
N LYS A 320 -52.46 -52.84 -8.79
CA LYS A 320 -52.85 -54.25 -8.81
C LYS A 320 -53.78 -54.62 -7.65
N THR A 321 -53.65 -54.01 -6.47
CA THR A 321 -54.59 -54.22 -5.36
C THR A 321 -55.92 -53.53 -5.64
N GLU A 322 -55.93 -52.36 -6.27
CA GLU A 322 -57.14 -51.66 -6.67
C GLU A 322 -57.95 -52.45 -7.71
N LEU A 323 -57.28 -52.95 -8.76
CA LEU A 323 -57.92 -53.80 -9.78
C LEU A 323 -58.50 -55.10 -9.18
N LYS A 324 -57.81 -55.68 -8.20
CA LYS A 324 -58.29 -56.89 -7.51
C LYS A 324 -59.56 -56.61 -6.71
N ASN A 325 -59.66 -55.44 -6.06
CA ASN A 325 -60.84 -55.04 -5.32
C ASN A 325 -62.04 -54.79 -6.26
N GLU A 326 -61.83 -54.12 -7.40
CA GLU A 326 -62.89 -53.95 -8.42
C GLU A 326 -63.45 -55.29 -8.92
N ILE A 327 -62.58 -56.26 -9.20
CA ILE A 327 -63.03 -57.59 -9.64
C ILE A 327 -63.87 -58.29 -8.56
N ILE A 328 -63.47 -58.16 -7.29
CA ILE A 328 -64.21 -58.75 -6.17
C ILE A 328 -65.61 -58.12 -6.05
N ASP A 329 -65.71 -56.79 -6.15
CA ASP A 329 -66.98 -56.07 -6.08
C ASP A 329 -67.91 -56.42 -7.25
N GLU A 330 -67.37 -56.56 -8.47
CA GLU A 330 -68.14 -56.99 -9.64
C GLU A 330 -68.68 -58.41 -9.47
N ILE A 331 -67.86 -59.34 -8.97
CA ILE A 331 -68.29 -60.72 -8.69
C ILE A 331 -69.38 -60.73 -7.61
N ALA A 332 -69.19 -59.97 -6.52
CA ALA A 332 -70.18 -59.87 -5.44
C ALA A 332 -71.51 -59.32 -5.96
N THR A 333 -71.47 -58.29 -6.81
CA THR A 333 -72.65 -57.69 -7.42
C THR A 333 -73.39 -58.69 -8.31
N ARG A 334 -72.68 -59.43 -9.18
CA ARG A 334 -73.30 -60.46 -10.04
C ARG A 334 -73.90 -61.61 -9.24
N LEU A 335 -73.24 -62.04 -8.15
CA LEU A 335 -73.76 -63.06 -7.26
C LEU A 335 -75.03 -62.59 -6.54
N LEU A 336 -75.05 -61.36 -6.03
CA LEU A 336 -76.25 -60.76 -5.42
C LEU A 336 -77.40 -60.65 -6.41
N MET A 337 -77.12 -60.21 -7.65
CA MET A 337 -78.13 -60.12 -8.70
C MET A 337 -78.71 -61.49 -9.02
N LYS A 338 -77.85 -62.52 -9.12
CA LYS A 338 -78.28 -63.90 -9.36
C LYS A 338 -79.12 -64.46 -8.23
N ILE A 339 -78.74 -64.21 -6.97
CA ILE A 339 -79.54 -64.60 -5.79
C ILE A 339 -80.89 -63.89 -5.81
N TYR A 340 -80.93 -62.60 -6.18
CA TYR A 340 -82.17 -61.83 -6.27
C TYR A 340 -83.11 -62.40 -7.35
N TYR A 341 -82.60 -62.69 -8.54
CA TYR A 341 -83.35 -63.33 -9.63
C TYR A 341 -83.83 -64.74 -9.26
N ASP A 342 -82.99 -65.56 -8.63
CA ASP A 342 -83.36 -66.90 -8.18
C ASP A 342 -84.43 -66.86 -7.07
N HIS A 343 -84.43 -65.83 -6.22
CA HIS A 343 -85.42 -65.64 -5.16
C HIS A 343 -86.76 -65.10 -5.69
N ASP A 344 -86.77 -64.29 -6.75
CA ASP A 344 -87.97 -63.82 -7.43
C ASP A 344 -88.68 -64.96 -8.18
N MET A 345 -87.91 -65.81 -8.87
CA MET A 345 -88.42 -67.00 -9.57
C MET A 345 -89.00 -68.04 -8.61
N ASN A 346 -88.43 -68.19 -7.40
CA ASN A 346 -89.00 -69.07 -6.36
C ASN A 346 -90.26 -68.49 -5.70
N ASN A 347 -90.41 -67.16 -5.64
CA ASN A 347 -91.61 -66.52 -5.09
C ASN A 347 -92.81 -66.57 -6.05
N GLU A 348 -92.57 -66.56 -7.37
CA GLU A 348 -93.62 -66.80 -8.37
C GLU A 348 -94.13 -68.25 -8.34
N ALA A 349 -93.27 -69.22 -8.06
CA ALA A 349 -93.64 -70.63 -8.00
C ALA A 349 -94.53 -71.02 -6.80
N ILE A 350 -94.60 -70.19 -5.74
CA ILE A 350 -95.38 -70.45 -4.50
C ILE A 350 -96.81 -69.84 -4.57
N LYS A 351 -97.16 -69.10 -5.62
CA LYS A 351 -98.49 -68.46 -5.79
C LYS A 351 -99.49 -69.23 -6.67
N THR A 352 -99.14 -70.43 -7.12
CA THR A 352 -100.05 -71.41 -7.78
C THR A 352 -100.31 -72.57 -6.86
#